data_AF-A0A4P9YU44-F1
#
_entry.id   AF-A0A4P9YU44-F1
#
_cell.length_a   1.000
_cell.length_b   1.000
_cell.length_c   1.000
_cell.angle_alpha   90.00
_cell.angle_beta   90.00
_cell.angle_gamma   90.00
#
_symmetry.space_group_name_H-M   'P 1'
#
loop_
_entity.id
_entity.type
_entity.pdbx_description
1 polymer ?
#
loop_
_entity_poly.entity_id
_entity_poly.type
_entity_poly.pdbx_seq_one_letter_code
_entity_poly.pdbx_strand_id
1 'polypeptide(L)'
;MSSRFYIAVSASALCGIYIGYDLGVISGILTMPASIEHFRWRNDTEKGFVVSSFVLGAFFSSMFSGLLADRFGRRNTIIGASVVFVLGGILQTAATGLVMLYIGRIIAGLTVGITYAVVPLYHSEISPRKQRGAIVFLKNLGINTGMLLAYAINYATSHLKGKASFRVTLAFQIIPAFLVVLG
;
A
#
# COMPACT_ATOMS: atom_id res chain seq x y z
N MET A 1 -1.38 20.35 22.83
CA MET A 1 -1.89 19.62 21.65
C MET A 1 -3.03 18.73 22.10
N SER A 2 -4.17 18.72 21.41
CA SER A 2 -5.29 17.86 21.82
C SER A 2 -4.98 16.39 21.49
N SER A 3 -5.52 15.44 22.26
CA SER A 3 -5.39 14.00 21.98
C SER A 3 -5.80 13.61 20.56
N ARG A 4 -6.77 14.33 19.99
CA ARG A 4 -7.27 14.16 18.62
C ARG A 4 -6.20 14.42 17.55
N PHE A 5 -5.28 15.34 17.81
CA PHE A 5 -4.18 15.64 16.88
C PHE A 5 -3.25 14.45 16.71
N TYR A 6 -2.81 13.86 17.83
CA TYR A 6 -1.88 12.73 17.79
C TYR A 6 -2.51 11.51 17.14
N ILE A 7 -3.79 11.22 17.43
CA ILE A 7 -4.54 10.12 16.81
C ILE A 7 -4.60 10.29 15.28
N ALA A 8 -4.91 11.49 14.80
CA ALA A 8 -5.00 11.76 13.36
C ALA A 8 -3.64 11.64 12.65
N VAL A 9 -2.55 12.07 13.29
CA VAL A 9 -1.19 11.92 12.76
C VAL A 9 -0.76 10.47 12.74
N SER A 10 -0.99 9.72 13.82
CA SER A 10 -0.61 8.31 13.89
C SER A 10 -1.41 7.46 12.91
N ALA A 11 -2.71 7.69 12.79
CA ALA A 11 -3.57 6.99 11.83
C ALA A 11 -3.12 7.24 10.38
N SER A 12 -2.87 8.49 10.01
CA SER A 12 -2.37 8.82 8.66
C SER A 12 -0.92 8.39 8.41
N ALA A 13 -0.11 8.17 9.46
CA ALA A 13 1.23 7.59 9.33
C ALA A 13 1.19 6.09 8.98
N LEU A 14 0.11 5.36 9.36
CA LEU A 14 -0.11 3.98 8.92
C LEU A 14 -0.22 3.86 7.40
N CYS A 15 -0.55 4.94 6.69
CA CYS A 15 -0.47 4.98 5.23
C CYS A 15 0.94 4.67 4.73
N GLY A 16 1.97 5.17 5.41
CA GLY A 16 3.34 4.83 5.08
C GLY A 16 3.59 3.33 5.19
N ILE A 17 3.05 2.68 6.22
CA ILE A 17 3.26 1.25 6.48
C ILE A 17 2.66 0.39 5.37
N TYR A 18 1.39 0.59 4.98
CA TYR A 18 0.82 -0.25 3.92
C TYR A 18 1.45 0.02 2.55
N ILE A 19 1.88 1.26 2.27
CA ILE A 19 2.62 1.60 1.04
C ILE A 19 3.95 0.87 1.01
N GLY A 20 4.72 0.95 2.10
CA GLY A 20 6.00 0.27 2.23
C GLY A 20 5.87 -1.24 2.16
N TYR A 21 4.82 -1.77 2.80
CA TYR A 21 4.53 -3.19 2.78
C TYR A 21 4.27 -3.69 1.35
N ASP A 22 3.44 -3.00 0.57
CA ASP A 22 3.16 -3.41 -0.81
C ASP A 22 4.41 -3.35 -1.72
N LEU A 23 5.29 -2.37 -1.51
CA LEU A 23 6.58 -2.27 -2.20
C LEU A 23 7.52 -3.43 -1.85
N GLY A 24 7.49 -3.91 -0.60
CA GLY A 24 8.32 -5.03 -0.15
C GLY A 24 7.72 -6.40 -0.49
N VAL A 25 6.39 -6.54 -0.45
CA VAL A 25 5.71 -7.84 -0.56
C VAL A 25 5.91 -8.46 -1.93
N ILE A 26 5.96 -7.62 -2.98
CA ILE A 26 6.07 -8.08 -4.36
C ILE A 26 7.33 -8.92 -4.61
N SER A 27 8.44 -8.66 -3.90
CA SER A 27 9.66 -9.46 -4.05
C SER A 27 9.45 -10.92 -3.65
N GLY A 28 8.66 -11.17 -2.58
CA GLY A 28 8.26 -12.51 -2.17
C GLY A 28 7.33 -13.16 -3.18
N ILE A 29 6.32 -12.42 -3.67
CA ILE A 29 5.36 -12.95 -4.65
C ILE A 29 6.03 -13.37 -5.95
N LEU A 30 7.11 -12.70 -6.38
CA LEU A 30 7.84 -13.05 -7.59
C LEU A 30 8.80 -14.25 -7.43
N THR A 31 9.17 -14.60 -6.19
CA THR A 31 10.23 -15.59 -5.90
C THR A 31 9.73 -16.85 -5.20
N MET A 32 8.57 -16.80 -4.52
CA MET A 32 8.02 -17.94 -3.79
C MET A 32 7.66 -19.11 -4.75
N PRO A 33 8.05 -20.36 -4.44
CA PRO A 33 7.71 -21.51 -5.29
C PRO A 33 6.19 -21.67 -5.49
N ALA A 34 5.39 -21.44 -4.45
CA ALA A 34 3.94 -21.56 -4.51
C ALA A 34 3.26 -20.53 -5.43
N SER A 35 3.80 -19.31 -5.53
CA SER A 35 3.28 -18.31 -6.46
C SER A 35 3.71 -18.63 -7.89
N ILE A 36 4.93 -19.15 -8.07
CA ILE A 36 5.43 -19.58 -9.38
C ILE A 36 4.57 -20.70 -9.96
N GLU A 37 4.25 -21.70 -9.15
CA GLU A 37 3.39 -22.81 -9.58
C GLU A 37 1.95 -22.36 -9.86
N HIS A 38 1.39 -21.48 -9.01
CA HIS A 38 0.01 -21.02 -9.15
C HIS A 38 -0.22 -20.10 -10.35
N PHE A 39 0.68 -19.13 -10.57
CA PHE A 39 0.56 -18.17 -11.66
C PHE A 39 1.18 -18.64 -12.97
N ARG A 40 2.01 -19.71 -12.93
CA ARG A 40 2.68 -20.31 -14.10
C ARG A 40 3.36 -19.25 -14.97
N TRP A 41 4.23 -18.43 -14.37
CA TRP A 41 4.97 -17.37 -15.06
C TRP A 41 5.65 -17.95 -16.31
N ARG A 42 5.34 -17.39 -17.47
CA ARG A 42 5.90 -17.84 -18.74
C ARG A 42 7.29 -17.24 -18.96
N ASN A 43 7.42 -15.94 -18.75
CA ASN A 43 8.63 -15.15 -19.02
C ASN A 43 8.83 -14.07 -17.93
N ASP A 44 10.04 -13.54 -17.81
CA ASP A 44 10.34 -12.42 -16.90
C ASP A 44 9.59 -11.13 -17.27
N THR A 45 9.11 -11.02 -18.51
CA THR A 45 8.21 -9.94 -18.94
C THR A 45 6.91 -9.90 -18.13
N GLU A 46 6.32 -11.05 -17.79
CA GLU A 46 5.08 -11.10 -17.01
C GLU A 46 5.33 -10.62 -15.58
N LYS A 47 6.44 -11.04 -14.96
CA LYS A 47 6.87 -10.57 -13.64
C LYS A 47 7.08 -9.06 -13.64
N GLY A 48 7.79 -8.54 -14.66
CA GLY A 48 8.00 -7.12 -14.85
C GLY A 48 6.69 -6.35 -15.01
N PHE A 49 5.71 -6.93 -15.70
CA PHE A 49 4.38 -6.34 -15.86
C PHE A 49 3.60 -6.26 -14.54
N VAL A 50 3.73 -7.23 -13.63
CA VAL A 50 3.13 -7.12 -12.28
C VAL A 50 3.64 -5.88 -11.57
N VAL A 51 4.96 -5.67 -11.58
CA VAL A 51 5.59 -4.52 -10.91
C VAL A 51 5.20 -3.21 -11.59
N SER A 52 5.26 -3.14 -12.92
CA SER A 52 4.96 -1.92 -13.66
C SER A 52 3.48 -1.54 -13.64
N SER A 53 2.56 -2.51 -13.58
CA SER A 53 1.11 -2.25 -13.50
C SER A 53 0.72 -1.44 -12.26
N PHE A 54 1.41 -1.65 -11.13
CA PHE A 54 1.27 -0.83 -9.94
C PHE A 54 1.72 0.61 -10.18
N VAL A 55 2.89 0.79 -10.80
CA VAL A 55 3.44 2.11 -11.13
C VAL A 55 2.55 2.86 -12.12
N LEU A 56 1.96 2.16 -13.09
CA LEU A 56 0.98 2.74 -14.02
C LEU A 56 -0.24 3.29 -13.27
N GLY A 57 -0.80 2.53 -12.32
CA GLY A 57 -1.88 3.04 -11.46
C GLY A 57 -1.45 4.27 -10.65
N ALA A 58 -0.26 4.25 -10.07
CA ALA A 58 0.27 5.39 -9.32
C ALA A 58 0.45 6.64 -10.20
N PHE A 59 0.93 6.47 -11.44
CA PHE A 59 1.09 7.55 -12.41
C PHE A 59 -0.24 8.26 -12.68
N PHE A 60 -1.27 7.54 -13.13
CA PHE A 60 -2.55 8.15 -13.49
C PHE A 60 -3.22 8.81 -12.29
N SER A 61 -3.22 8.15 -11.14
CA SER A 61 -3.83 8.71 -9.94
C SER A 61 -3.12 9.95 -9.40
N SER A 62 -1.78 10.02 -9.53
CA SER A 62 -1.01 11.19 -9.10
C SER A 62 -1.46 12.47 -9.82
N MET A 63 -1.84 12.38 -11.10
CA MET A 63 -2.32 13.53 -11.89
C MET A 63 -3.60 14.16 -11.33
N PHE A 64 -4.47 13.35 -10.72
CA PHE A 64 -5.76 13.80 -10.16
C PHE A 64 -5.73 13.97 -8.64
N SER A 65 -4.62 13.62 -7.98
CA SER A 65 -4.51 13.59 -6.51
C SER A 65 -4.80 14.95 -5.86
N GLY A 66 -4.31 16.05 -6.44
CA GLY A 66 -4.56 17.41 -5.96
C GLY A 66 -6.03 17.82 -6.05
N LEU A 67 -6.66 17.58 -7.21
CA LEU A 67 -8.08 17.89 -7.43
C LEU A 67 -9.00 17.13 -6.46
N LEU A 68 -8.70 15.86 -6.20
CA LEU A 68 -9.44 15.04 -5.24
C LEU A 68 -9.26 15.58 -3.82
N ALA A 69 -8.04 15.91 -3.43
CA ALA A 69 -7.72 16.42 -2.10
C ALA A 69 -8.40 17.77 -1.80
N ASP A 70 -8.48 18.65 -2.80
CA ASP A 70 -9.11 19.96 -2.68
C ASP A 70 -10.65 19.85 -2.67
N ARG A 71 -11.23 18.95 -3.46
CA ARG A 71 -12.68 18.78 -3.56
C ARG A 71 -13.30 18.06 -2.36
N PHE A 72 -12.69 16.96 -1.90
CA PHE A 72 -13.23 16.11 -0.84
C PHE A 72 -12.63 16.41 0.55
N GLY A 73 -11.58 17.22 0.59
CA GLY A 73 -10.75 17.43 1.77
C GLY A 73 -9.75 16.30 1.96
N ARG A 74 -8.64 16.61 2.65
CA ARG A 74 -7.47 15.73 2.73
C ARG A 74 -7.78 14.44 3.50
N ARG A 75 -8.43 14.53 4.66
CA ARG A 75 -8.80 13.37 5.50
C ARG A 75 -9.69 12.38 4.75
N ASN A 76 -10.77 12.86 4.13
CA ASN A 76 -11.72 12.00 3.42
C ASN A 76 -11.09 11.38 2.18
N THR A 77 -10.20 12.12 1.51
CA THR A 77 -9.43 11.59 0.38
C THR A 77 -8.52 10.44 0.82
N ILE A 78 -7.84 10.56 1.97
CA ILE A 78 -7.00 9.48 2.51
C ILE A 78 -7.84 8.25 2.85
N ILE A 79 -8.95 8.41 3.58
CA ILE A 79 -9.83 7.29 3.98
C ILE A 79 -10.43 6.61 2.75
N GLY A 80 -10.99 7.38 1.81
CA GLY A 80 -11.58 6.85 0.59
C GLY A 80 -10.56 6.10 -0.27
N ALA A 81 -9.35 6.64 -0.37
CA ALA A 81 -8.23 5.97 -1.01
C ALA A 81 -7.93 4.63 -0.29
N SER A 82 -7.75 4.62 1.04
CA SER A 82 -7.48 3.38 1.79
C SER A 82 -8.55 2.30 1.64
N VAL A 83 -9.84 2.67 1.48
CA VAL A 83 -10.91 1.71 1.13
C VAL A 83 -10.63 1.04 -0.23
N VAL A 84 -10.25 1.82 -1.24
CA VAL A 84 -9.90 1.31 -2.57
C VAL A 84 -8.67 0.41 -2.51
N PHE A 85 -7.68 0.70 -1.67
CA PHE A 85 -6.52 -0.18 -1.45
C PHE A 85 -6.89 -1.49 -0.78
N VAL A 86 -7.80 -1.48 0.20
CA VAL A 86 -8.34 -2.72 0.79
C VAL A 86 -8.97 -3.59 -0.29
N LEU A 87 -9.79 -3.02 -1.18
CA LEU A 87 -10.39 -3.75 -2.30
C LEU A 87 -9.33 -4.30 -3.26
N GLY A 88 -8.32 -3.50 -3.62
CA GLY A 88 -7.19 -3.95 -4.43
C GLY A 88 -6.42 -5.10 -3.77
N GLY A 89 -6.17 -5.01 -2.46
CA GLY A 89 -5.49 -6.04 -1.68
C GLY A 89 -6.29 -7.34 -1.59
N ILE A 90 -7.61 -7.26 -1.41
CA ILE A 90 -8.52 -8.43 -1.47
C ILE A 90 -8.44 -9.08 -2.85
N LEU A 91 -8.48 -8.29 -3.92
CA LEU A 91 -8.42 -8.82 -5.29
C LEU A 91 -7.09 -9.52 -5.57
N GLN A 92 -5.97 -8.95 -5.11
CA GLN A 92 -4.66 -9.59 -5.21
C GLN A 92 -4.58 -10.89 -4.39
N THR A 93 -5.12 -10.88 -3.17
CA THR A 93 -5.14 -12.06 -2.27
C THR A 93 -5.98 -13.19 -2.86
N ALA A 94 -7.11 -12.86 -3.47
CA ALA A 94 -8.03 -13.81 -4.10
C ALA A 94 -7.61 -14.20 -5.53
N ALA A 95 -6.49 -13.69 -6.05
CA ALA A 95 -6.09 -13.86 -7.43
C ALA A 95 -5.98 -15.34 -7.85
N THR A 96 -6.81 -15.73 -8.82
CA THR A 96 -6.80 -17.06 -9.44
C THR A 96 -5.91 -17.12 -10.68
N GLY A 97 -5.53 -15.97 -11.24
CA GLY A 97 -4.65 -15.86 -12.39
C GLY A 97 -4.02 -14.48 -12.51
N LEU A 98 -3.14 -14.33 -13.51
CA LEU A 98 -2.32 -13.13 -13.72
C LEU A 98 -3.14 -11.86 -13.98
N VAL A 99 -4.23 -11.96 -14.75
CA VAL A 99 -5.08 -10.81 -15.08
C VAL A 99 -5.70 -10.19 -13.82
N MET A 100 -6.21 -11.03 -12.91
CA MET A 100 -6.78 -10.58 -11.65
C MET A 100 -5.71 -9.94 -10.74
N LEU A 101 -4.48 -10.47 -10.77
CA LEU A 101 -3.35 -9.88 -10.07
C LEU A 101 -2.98 -8.51 -10.64
N TYR A 102 -2.93 -8.35 -11.97
CA TYR A 102 -2.65 -7.07 -12.63
C TYR A 102 -3.71 -6.02 -12.31
N ILE A 103 -4.99 -6.37 -12.37
CA ILE A 103 -6.08 -5.45 -12.01
C ILE A 103 -5.95 -5.03 -10.54
N GLY A 104 -5.68 -5.97 -9.64
CA GLY A 104 -5.48 -5.68 -8.22
C GLY A 104 -4.27 -4.77 -7.96
N ARG A 105 -3.20 -4.91 -8.75
CA ARG A 105 -2.01 -4.06 -8.69
C ARG A 105 -2.29 -2.64 -9.19
N ILE A 106 -3.04 -2.50 -10.29
CA ILE A 106 -3.45 -1.18 -10.80
C ILE A 106 -4.32 -0.46 -9.76
N ILE A 107 -5.30 -1.14 -9.16
CA ILE A 107 -6.18 -0.57 -8.13
C ILE A 107 -5.38 -0.15 -6.88
N ALA A 108 -4.46 -0.99 -6.41
CA ALA A 108 -3.57 -0.63 -5.31
C ALA A 108 -2.69 0.57 -5.68
N GLY A 109 -2.13 0.58 -6.89
CA GLY A 109 -1.32 1.67 -7.42
C GLY A 109 -2.06 3.01 -7.48
N LEU A 110 -3.32 3.00 -7.96
CA LEU A 110 -4.19 4.18 -7.97
C LEU A 110 -4.34 4.77 -6.56
N THR A 111 -4.42 3.92 -5.55
CA THR A 111 -4.53 4.39 -4.17
C THR A 111 -3.21 4.99 -3.68
N VAL A 112 -2.11 4.30 -3.95
CA VAL A 112 -0.80 4.73 -3.47
C VAL A 112 -0.42 6.07 -4.09
N GLY A 113 -0.69 6.33 -5.37
CA GLY A 113 -0.41 7.63 -5.98
C GLY A 113 -1.13 8.80 -5.29
N ILE A 114 -2.41 8.63 -4.94
CA ILE A 114 -3.16 9.65 -4.18
C ILE A 114 -2.58 9.84 -2.79
N THR A 115 -2.47 8.76 -2.02
CA THR A 115 -2.06 8.83 -0.61
C THR A 115 -0.61 9.27 -0.47
N TYR A 116 0.24 8.98 -1.44
CA TYR A 116 1.62 9.43 -1.45
C TYR A 116 1.74 10.96 -1.52
N ALA A 117 0.86 11.64 -2.27
CA ALA A 117 0.81 13.09 -2.37
C ALA A 117 0.03 13.75 -1.22
N VAL A 118 -1.12 13.17 -0.82
CA VAL A 118 -2.06 13.82 0.10
C VAL A 118 -1.64 13.69 1.57
N VAL A 119 -1.02 12.59 1.99
CA VAL A 119 -0.58 12.40 3.39
C VAL A 119 0.44 13.44 3.87
N PRO A 120 1.54 13.73 3.15
CA PRO A 120 2.50 14.74 3.59
C PRO A 120 1.90 16.16 3.59
N LEU A 121 0.97 16.44 2.66
CA LEU A 121 0.20 17.70 2.66
C LEU A 121 -0.67 17.81 3.91
N TYR A 122 -1.44 16.76 4.21
CA TYR A 122 -2.26 16.69 5.42
C TYR A 122 -1.42 16.91 6.68
N HIS A 123 -0.29 16.22 6.81
CA HIS A 123 0.66 16.41 7.90
C HIS A 123 1.16 17.84 7.98
N SER A 124 1.50 18.47 6.84
CA SER A 124 2.00 19.86 6.83
C SER A 124 0.95 20.87 7.30
N GLU A 125 -0.33 20.66 6.97
CA GLU A 125 -1.45 21.55 7.30
C GLU A 125 -1.81 21.51 8.78
N ILE A 126 -1.80 20.32 9.38
CA ILE A 126 -2.17 20.16 10.80
C ILE A 126 -0.99 20.44 11.75
N SER A 127 0.25 20.33 11.26
CA SER A 127 1.43 20.37 12.13
C SER A 127 1.82 21.77 12.62
N PRO A 128 2.22 21.91 13.90
CA PRO A 128 2.87 23.11 14.41
C PRO A 128 4.18 23.40 13.68
N ARG A 129 4.48 24.69 13.44
CA ARG A 129 5.69 25.13 12.70
C ARG A 129 6.99 24.48 13.19
N LYS A 130 7.16 24.29 14.51
CA LYS A 130 8.39 23.75 15.11
C LYS A 130 8.61 22.25 14.86
N GLN A 131 7.55 21.47 14.64
CA GLN A 131 7.62 19.99 14.53
C GLN A 131 7.17 19.45 13.16
N ARG A 132 6.79 20.34 12.24
CA ARG A 132 6.27 19.98 10.92
C ARG A 132 7.18 19.02 10.15
N GLY A 133 8.50 19.26 10.17
CA GLY A 133 9.46 18.38 9.51
C GLY A 133 9.43 16.96 10.05
N ALA A 134 9.43 16.80 11.38
CA ALA A 134 9.38 15.49 12.03
C ALA A 134 8.07 14.75 11.73
N ILE A 135 6.94 15.46 11.73
CA ILE A 135 5.63 14.85 11.48
C ILE A 135 5.50 14.38 10.03
N VAL A 136 5.92 15.20 9.06
CA VAL A 136 5.95 14.79 7.64
C VAL A 136 6.89 13.61 7.42
N PHE A 137 8.00 13.54 8.16
CA PHE A 137 8.94 12.43 8.08
C PHE A 137 8.36 11.10 8.60
N LEU A 138 7.35 11.12 9.49
CA LEU A 138 6.71 9.89 9.98
C LEU A 138 6.17 9.00 8.86
N LYS A 139 5.66 9.57 7.77
CA LYS A 139 5.24 8.79 6.59
C LYS A 139 6.41 7.99 6.01
N ASN A 140 7.57 8.63 5.79
CA ASN A 140 8.75 7.95 5.23
C ASN A 140 9.31 6.90 6.18
N LEU A 141 9.28 7.17 7.49
CA LEU A 141 9.60 6.16 8.49
C LEU A 141 8.66 4.96 8.36
N GLY A 142 7.35 5.21 8.25
CA GLY A 142 6.34 4.18 8.02
C GLY A 142 6.59 3.35 6.76
N ILE A 143 7.00 3.96 5.64
CA ILE A 143 7.35 3.24 4.40
C ILE A 143 8.51 2.28 4.64
N ASN A 144 9.60 2.75 5.25
CA ASN A 144 10.75 1.90 5.52
C ASN A 144 10.41 0.76 6.50
N THR A 145 9.64 1.06 7.55
CA THR A 145 9.17 0.04 8.50
C THR A 145 8.25 -0.97 7.83
N GLY A 146 7.31 -0.54 6.99
CA GLY A 146 6.40 -1.42 6.26
C GLY A 146 7.16 -2.34 5.30
N MET A 147 8.16 -1.82 4.60
CA MET A 147 9.01 -2.60 3.69
C MET A 147 9.85 -3.64 4.43
N LEU A 148 10.41 -3.28 5.60
CA LEU A 148 11.10 -4.23 6.47
C LEU A 148 10.16 -5.35 6.95
N LEU A 149 8.95 -5.00 7.37
CA LEU A 149 7.93 -5.97 7.79
C LEU A 149 7.53 -6.90 6.64
N ALA A 150 7.40 -6.39 5.41
CA ALA A 150 7.11 -7.20 4.25
C ALA A 150 8.23 -8.21 3.97
N TYR A 151 9.51 -7.83 4.09
CA TYR A 151 10.60 -8.79 3.93
C TYR A 151 10.62 -9.85 5.03
N ALA A 152 10.37 -9.47 6.28
CA ALA A 152 10.25 -10.42 7.39
C ALA A 152 9.08 -11.40 7.18
N ILE A 153 7.91 -10.90 6.75
CA ILE A 153 6.74 -11.73 6.47
C ILE A 153 6.96 -12.60 5.24
N ASN A 154 7.58 -12.09 4.17
CA ASN A 154 7.98 -12.89 3.01
C ASN A 154 8.87 -14.07 3.42
N TYR A 155 9.85 -13.82 4.30
CA TYR A 155 10.72 -14.88 4.82
C TYR A 155 9.96 -15.87 5.72
N ALA A 156 9.09 -15.39 6.61
CA ALA A 156 8.31 -16.27 7.48
C ALA A 156 7.34 -17.15 6.68
N THR A 157 6.68 -16.57 5.67
CA THR A 157 5.67 -17.25 4.85
C THR A 157 6.26 -18.11 3.74
N SER A 158 7.51 -17.92 3.34
CA SER A 158 8.19 -18.79 2.36
C SER A 158 8.34 -20.23 2.88
N HIS A 159 8.32 -20.42 4.20
CA HIS A 159 8.36 -21.74 4.84
C HIS A 159 6.98 -22.44 4.86
N LEU A 160 5.89 -21.72 4.57
CA LEU A 160 4.56 -22.30 4.48
C LEU A 160 4.41 -23.09 3.17
N LYS A 161 3.82 -24.28 3.25
CA LYS A 161 3.56 -25.11 2.08
C LYS A 161 2.28 -24.69 1.36
N GLY A 162 2.34 -24.67 0.04
CA GLY A 162 1.18 -24.44 -0.84
C GLY A 162 0.75 -22.98 -0.99
N LYS A 163 -0.45 -22.77 -1.55
CA LYS A 163 -0.98 -21.45 -1.94
C LYS A 163 -1.18 -20.49 -0.75
N ALA A 164 -1.18 -21.00 0.47
CA ALA A 164 -1.25 -20.18 1.69
C ALA A 164 -0.05 -19.24 1.81
N SER A 165 1.14 -19.66 1.34
CA SER A 165 2.37 -18.87 1.41
C SER A 165 2.19 -17.46 0.83
N PHE A 166 1.85 -17.34 -0.45
CA PHE A 166 1.71 -16.03 -1.09
C PHE A 166 0.41 -15.29 -0.73
N ARG A 167 -0.68 -16.03 -0.47
CA ARG A 167 -1.99 -15.43 -0.14
C ARG A 167 -1.99 -14.77 1.23
N VAL A 168 -1.42 -15.42 2.24
CA VAL A 168 -1.32 -14.85 3.58
C VAL A 168 -0.48 -13.58 3.53
N THR A 169 0.63 -13.61 2.81
CA THR A 169 1.53 -12.46 2.64
C THR A 169 0.83 -11.28 1.96
N LEU A 170 0.01 -11.52 0.93
CA LEU A 170 -0.82 -10.47 0.32
C LEU A 170 -1.94 -10.00 1.25
N ALA A 171 -2.54 -10.88 2.05
CA ALA A 171 -3.62 -10.52 2.97
C ALA A 171 -3.13 -9.58 4.09
N PHE A 172 -1.89 -9.74 4.54
CA PHE A 172 -1.30 -8.90 5.59
C PHE A 172 -1.28 -7.40 5.24
N GLN A 173 -1.21 -7.04 3.96
CA GLN A 173 -1.23 -5.63 3.54
C GLN A 173 -2.58 -4.95 3.81
N ILE A 174 -3.66 -5.73 3.94
CA ILE A 174 -5.02 -5.23 4.17
C ILE A 174 -5.17 -4.70 5.60
N ILE A 175 -4.47 -5.29 6.57
CA ILE A 175 -4.58 -4.96 8.00
C ILE A 175 -4.25 -3.48 8.27
N PRO A 176 -3.05 -2.95 7.91
CA PRO A 176 -2.73 -1.55 8.14
C PRO A 176 -3.64 -0.61 7.35
N ALA A 177 -4.06 -0.98 6.13
CA ALA A 177 -4.98 -0.18 5.34
C ALA A 177 -6.38 -0.10 5.97
N PHE A 178 -6.88 -1.21 6.53
CA PHE A 178 -8.16 -1.25 7.22
C PHE A 178 -8.14 -0.42 8.50
N LEU A 179 -7.03 -0.42 9.25
CA LEU A 179 -6.88 0.44 10.42
C LEU A 179 -6.97 1.94 10.06
N VAL A 180 -6.44 2.35 8.91
CA VAL A 180 -6.59 3.73 8.41
C VAL A 180 -8.05 4.07 8.11
N VAL A 181 -8.82 3.11 7.58
CA VAL A 181 -10.25 3.30 7.30
C VAL A 181 -11.05 3.56 8.58
N LEU A 182 -10.62 3.00 9.71
CA LEU A 182 -11.34 3.09 10.99
C LEU A 182 -11.18 4.44 11.71
N GLY A 183 -10.14 5.25 11.45
CA GLY A 183 -10.07 6.58 12.09
C GLY A 183 -8.76 7.31 12.02
#